data_AF-A0A1U8Q452-F1
#
_entry.id   AF-A0A1U8Q452-F1
#
_cell.length_a   1.000
_cell.length_b   1.000
_cell.length_c   1.000
_cell.angle_alpha   90.00
_cell.angle_beta   90.00
_cell.angle_gamma   90.00
#
_symmetry.space_group_name_H-M   'P 1'
#
loop_
_entity.id
_entity.type
_entity.pdbx_description
1 polymer ?
#
loop_
_entity_poly.entity_id
_entity_poly.type
_entity_poly.pdbx_seq_one_letter_code
_entity_poly.pdbx_strand_id
1 'polypeptide(L)'
;MASVNGKDSSATLAFMELAIQQAKLAMESLEVPVGCVIVEDGKVVASGRNRTTETRNATRHAEMEAIDVLLEQLQKLGLSEAEVAEKFSGFDFYVTCEPCIMCAMALSILGIREVYYGCANDKFGGCGSILSIHSSGSEHLSSSKASPTSSAILVKLPHLNYFTELGCHVICSFIYVHSLNCGLVFYLLITLDPFTNQLSMVLIQDNKK
;
A
#
# COMPACT_ATOMS: atom_id res chain seq x y z
N MET A 1 16.82 17.83 -8.43
CA MET A 1 17.16 17.49 -7.04
C MET A 1 16.00 17.95 -6.18
N ALA A 2 15.05 17.05 -5.87
CA ALA A 2 14.02 17.35 -4.88
C ALA A 2 14.69 17.37 -3.51
N SER A 3 14.54 18.48 -2.78
CA SER A 3 15.10 18.66 -1.45
C SER A 3 14.43 17.67 -0.49
N VAL A 4 15.16 16.63 -0.08
CA VAL A 4 14.76 15.70 0.98
C VAL A 4 14.89 16.42 2.31
N ASN A 5 13.92 17.27 2.64
CA ASN A 5 13.87 17.96 3.93
C ASN A 5 13.36 16.98 5.00
N GLY A 6 14.29 16.29 5.65
CA GLY A 6 14.31 16.07 7.11
C GLY A 6 13.08 15.50 7.82
N LYS A 7 12.51 14.38 7.36
CA LYS A 7 11.51 13.59 8.12
C LYS A 7 11.89 12.11 8.32
N ASP A 8 13.18 11.79 8.42
CA ASP A 8 13.64 10.56 9.10
C ASP A 8 13.47 10.71 10.62
N SER A 9 12.24 10.99 11.04
CA SER A 9 11.89 11.14 12.44
C SER A 9 11.62 9.76 13.03
N SER A 10 12.01 9.55 14.29
CA SER A 10 11.65 8.34 15.05
C SER A 10 10.15 8.01 14.99
N ALA A 11 9.28 9.02 14.78
CA ALA A 11 7.85 8.85 14.62
C ALA A 11 7.48 8.19 13.28
N THR A 12 8.11 8.59 12.18
CA THR A 12 7.94 7.98 10.85
C THR A 12 8.20 6.48 10.89
N LEU A 13 9.29 6.06 11.55
CA LEU A 13 9.64 4.65 11.72
C LEU A 13 8.62 3.92 12.60
N ALA A 14 8.15 4.54 13.67
CA ALA A 14 7.13 3.96 14.55
C ALA A 14 5.80 3.71 13.80
N PHE A 15 5.36 4.62 12.94
CA PHE A 15 4.16 4.42 12.12
C PHE A 15 4.37 3.35 11.05
N MET A 16 5.55 3.29 10.43
CA MET A 16 5.86 2.21 9.49
C MET A 16 5.89 0.84 10.19
N GLU A 17 6.38 0.75 11.43
CA GLU A 17 6.31 -0.50 12.21
C GLU A 17 4.86 -0.95 12.44
N LEU A 18 3.94 -0.01 12.71
CA LEU A 18 2.51 -0.32 12.82
C LEU A 18 1.92 -0.81 11.48
N ALA A 19 2.33 -0.24 10.34
CA ALA A 19 1.96 -0.75 9.02
C ALA A 19 2.50 -2.16 8.78
N ILE A 20 3.71 -2.46 9.25
CA ILE A 20 4.31 -3.79 9.18
C ILE A 20 3.55 -4.80 10.05
N GLN A 21 3.04 -4.40 11.21
CA GLN A 21 2.16 -5.26 11.99
C GLN A 21 0.89 -5.65 11.19
N GLN A 22 0.31 -4.72 10.42
CA GLN A 22 -0.81 -5.06 9.53
C GLN A 22 -0.40 -6.01 8.40
N ALA A 23 0.81 -5.86 7.84
CA ALA A 23 1.33 -6.77 6.83
C ALA A 23 1.57 -8.19 7.38
N LYS A 24 2.01 -8.32 8.65
CA LYS A 24 2.12 -9.61 9.36
C LYS A 24 0.75 -10.30 9.44
N LEU A 25 -0.29 -9.56 9.84
CA LEU A 25 -1.66 -10.09 9.90
C LEU A 25 -2.19 -10.53 8.53
N ALA A 26 -1.85 -9.82 7.45
CA ALA A 26 -2.18 -10.24 6.09
C ALA A 26 -1.47 -11.56 5.73
N MET A 27 -0.18 -11.66 6.01
CA MET A 27 0.61 -12.86 5.75
C MET A 27 0.06 -14.08 6.51
N GLU A 28 -0.26 -13.92 7.79
CA GLU A 28 -0.87 -14.95 8.63
C GLU A 28 -2.25 -15.41 8.09
N SER A 29 -2.94 -14.53 7.37
CA SER A 29 -4.21 -14.80 6.70
C SER A 29 -4.06 -15.30 5.25
N LEU A 30 -2.84 -15.64 4.82
CA LEU A 30 -2.52 -16.07 3.44
C LEU A 30 -2.83 -15.01 2.37
N GLU A 31 -2.76 -13.73 2.73
CA GLU A 31 -2.89 -12.58 1.83
C GLU A 31 -1.52 -12.06 1.38
N VAL A 32 -1.52 -11.20 0.35
CA VAL A 32 -0.32 -10.43 -0.02
C VAL A 32 0.10 -9.57 1.20
N PRO A 33 1.36 -9.59 1.65
CA PRO A 33 1.80 -8.95 2.91
C PRO A 33 1.96 -7.43 2.76
N VAL A 34 0.85 -6.76 2.44
CA VAL A 34 0.75 -5.31 2.39
C VAL A 34 -0.15 -4.86 3.55
N GLY A 35 0.38 -3.92 4.33
CA GLY A 35 -0.31 -3.28 5.44
C GLY A 35 -0.10 -1.77 5.38
N CYS A 36 -1.03 -1.02 5.97
CA CYS A 36 -0.91 0.42 6.08
C CYS A 36 -1.57 0.99 7.33
N VAL A 37 -1.16 2.20 7.69
CA VAL A 37 -1.82 3.04 8.68
C VAL A 37 -2.02 4.46 8.14
N ILE A 38 -3.11 5.09 8.57
CA ILE A 38 -3.45 6.48 8.30
C ILE A 38 -3.22 7.29 9.56
N VAL A 39 -2.49 8.40 9.44
CA VAL A 39 -2.09 9.26 10.54
C VAL A 39 -2.69 10.66 10.38
N GLU A 40 -3.31 11.18 11.44
CA GLU A 40 -3.75 12.57 11.60
C GLU A 40 -3.04 13.13 12.84
N ASP A 41 -2.34 14.27 12.72
CA ASP A 41 -1.67 14.96 13.83
C ASP A 41 -0.82 14.03 14.74
N GLY A 42 -0.06 13.12 14.13
CA GLY A 42 0.83 12.19 14.83
C GLY A 42 0.11 11.04 15.55
N LYS A 43 -1.17 10.78 15.24
CA LYS A 43 -1.95 9.67 15.78
C LYS A 43 -2.48 8.79 14.65
N VAL A 44 -2.40 7.47 14.83
CA VAL A 44 -3.05 6.53 13.92
C VAL A 44 -4.55 6.63 14.11
N VAL A 45 -5.26 6.98 13.04
CA VAL A 45 -6.73 7.07 13.02
C VAL A 45 -7.35 5.82 12.40
N ALA A 46 -6.70 5.22 11.40
CA ALA A 46 -7.16 4.00 10.76
C ALA A 46 -5.98 3.12 10.31
N SER A 47 -6.26 1.84 10.06
CA SER A 47 -5.30 0.86 9.60
C SER A 47 -5.96 -0.13 8.64
N GLY A 48 -5.20 -0.66 7.70
CA GLY A 48 -5.68 -1.64 6.73
C GLY A 48 -4.63 -2.67 6.38
N ARG A 49 -5.10 -3.84 5.93
CA ARG A 49 -4.29 -4.93 5.40
C ARG A 49 -4.94 -5.47 4.14
N ASN A 50 -4.17 -6.08 3.25
CA ASN A 50 -4.74 -6.73 2.08
C ASN A 50 -5.74 -7.82 2.49
N ARG A 51 -6.90 -7.86 1.83
CA ARG A 51 -7.98 -8.84 2.08
C ARG A 51 -8.64 -9.35 0.79
N THR A 52 -7.94 -9.29 -0.34
CA THR A 52 -8.52 -9.59 -1.65
C THR A 52 -9.04 -11.03 -1.79
N THR A 53 -8.34 -11.99 -1.20
CA THR A 53 -8.72 -13.41 -1.16
C THR A 53 -9.85 -13.62 -0.16
N GLU A 54 -9.72 -13.09 1.06
CA GLU A 54 -10.70 -13.20 2.14
C GLU A 54 -12.07 -12.65 1.71
N THR A 55 -12.10 -11.47 1.10
CA THR A 55 -13.34 -10.83 0.65
C THR A 55 -13.76 -11.25 -0.75
N ARG A 56 -12.95 -12.05 -1.46
CA ARG A 56 -13.11 -12.38 -2.89
C ARG A 56 -13.34 -11.15 -3.77
N ASN A 57 -12.63 -10.07 -3.46
CA ASN A 57 -12.73 -8.82 -4.18
C ASN A 57 -11.31 -8.26 -4.38
N ALA A 58 -10.89 -8.24 -5.65
CA ALA A 58 -9.56 -7.81 -6.06
C ALA A 58 -9.23 -6.35 -5.70
N THR A 59 -10.22 -5.52 -5.38
CA THR A 59 -9.98 -4.12 -5.00
C THR A 59 -9.65 -3.92 -3.52
N ARG A 60 -9.76 -4.95 -2.67
CA ARG A 60 -9.52 -4.85 -1.22
C ARG A 60 -8.03 -4.88 -0.85
N HIS A 61 -7.29 -3.94 -1.41
CA HIS A 61 -5.92 -3.63 -1.02
C HIS A 61 -5.89 -2.92 0.33
N ALA A 62 -4.74 -2.95 1.00
CA ALA A 62 -4.58 -2.37 2.34
C ALA A 62 -5.04 -0.90 2.41
N GLU A 63 -4.68 -0.10 1.41
CA GLU A 63 -5.04 1.32 1.32
C GLU A 63 -6.55 1.52 1.23
N MET A 64 -7.24 0.69 0.45
CA MET A 64 -8.70 0.77 0.30
C MET A 64 -9.42 0.36 1.58
N GLU A 65 -8.95 -0.70 2.24
CA GLU A 65 -9.51 -1.13 3.53
C GLU A 65 -9.31 -0.06 4.61
N ALA A 66 -8.14 0.61 4.64
CA ALA A 66 -7.90 1.69 5.60
C ALA A 66 -8.79 2.91 5.34
N ILE A 67 -9.05 3.26 4.08
CA ILE A 67 -9.98 4.33 3.70
C ILE A 67 -11.39 4.01 4.17
N ASP A 68 -11.88 2.79 3.97
CA ASP A 68 -13.22 2.39 4.42
C ASP A 68 -13.35 2.51 5.95
N VAL A 69 -12.35 2.04 6.71
CA VAL A 69 -12.33 2.19 8.18
C VAL A 69 -12.36 3.67 8.59
N LEU A 70 -11.58 4.52 7.92
CA LEU A 70 -11.55 5.95 8.18
C LEU A 70 -12.92 6.60 7.88
N LEU A 71 -13.53 6.28 6.73
CA LEU A 71 -14.83 6.81 6.35
C LEU A 71 -15.92 6.42 7.34
N GLU A 72 -15.93 5.17 7.81
CA GLU A 72 -16.86 4.73 8.86
C GLU A 72 -16.68 5.51 10.17
N GLN A 73 -15.44 5.86 10.53
CA GLN A 73 -15.18 6.70 11.71
C GLN A 73 -15.64 8.14 11.51
N LEU A 74 -15.37 8.74 10.34
CA LEU A 74 -15.77 10.11 10.03
C LEU A 74 -17.30 10.26 9.94
N GLN A 75 -18.00 9.25 9.41
CA GLN A 75 -19.47 9.23 9.38
C GLN A 75 -20.08 9.28 10.79
N LYS A 76 -19.45 8.63 11.77
CA LYS A 76 -19.91 8.67 13.17
C LYS A 76 -19.79 10.04 13.82
N LEU A 77 -18.97 10.93 13.26
CA LEU A 77 -18.83 12.32 13.72
C LEU A 77 -19.95 13.24 13.19
N GLY A 78 -20.81 12.74 12.29
CA GLY A 78 -21.91 13.52 11.72
C GLY A 78 -21.47 14.63 10.76
N LEU A 79 -20.27 14.53 10.22
CA LEU A 79 -19.72 15.49 9.26
C LEU A 79 -20.43 15.39 7.92
N SER A 80 -20.61 16.53 7.25
CA SER A 80 -21.08 16.58 5.87
C SER A 80 -20.03 16.05 4.89
N GLU A 81 -20.44 15.70 3.67
CA GLU A 81 -19.53 15.23 2.62
C GLU A 81 -18.41 16.23 2.30
N ALA A 82 -18.72 17.54 2.36
CA ALA A 82 -17.74 18.60 2.12
C ALA A 82 -16.69 18.67 3.24
N GLU A 83 -17.10 18.56 4.51
CA GLU A 83 -16.17 18.54 5.65
C GLU A 83 -15.30 17.28 5.64
N VAL A 84 -15.85 16.14 5.24
CA VAL A 84 -15.09 14.90 5.05
C VAL A 84 -14.05 15.07 3.94
N ALA A 85 -14.43 15.67 2.81
CA ALA A 85 -13.53 15.94 1.70
C ALA A 85 -12.36 16.85 2.12
N GLU A 86 -12.63 17.92 2.88
CA GLU A 86 -11.59 18.84 3.36
C GLU A 86 -10.60 18.17 4.31
N LYS A 87 -11.06 17.23 5.15
CA LYS A 87 -10.22 16.50 6.10
C LYS A 87 -9.15 15.64 5.45
N PHE A 88 -9.34 15.15 4.23
CA PHE A 88 -8.37 14.25 3.60
C PHE A 88 -6.98 14.87 3.43
N SER A 89 -6.91 16.19 3.25
CA SER A 89 -5.65 16.95 3.19
C SER A 89 -4.86 16.99 4.51
N GLY A 90 -5.43 16.50 5.61
CA GLY A 90 -4.79 16.35 6.91
C GLY A 90 -4.17 14.98 7.18
N PHE A 91 -4.43 13.99 6.32
CA PHE A 91 -4.01 12.60 6.53
C PHE A 91 -2.71 12.26 5.80
N ASP A 92 -1.85 11.51 6.49
CA ASP A 92 -0.68 10.86 5.91
C ASP A 92 -0.85 9.34 5.91
N PHE A 93 -0.39 8.68 4.86
CA PHE A 93 -0.38 7.21 4.75
C PHE A 93 1.02 6.66 4.96
N TYR A 94 1.11 5.55 5.68
CA TYR A 94 2.32 4.73 5.81
C TYR A 94 2.00 3.33 5.32
N VAL A 95 2.64 2.91 4.23
CA VAL A 95 2.33 1.66 3.52
C VAL A 95 3.59 0.81 3.39
N THR A 96 3.50 -0.50 3.64
CA THR A 96 4.70 -1.36 3.59
C THR A 96 5.30 -1.50 2.18
N CYS A 97 4.47 -1.37 1.15
CA CYS A 97 4.84 -1.43 -0.26
C CYS A 97 4.30 -0.21 -1.00
N GLU A 98 4.98 0.21 -2.06
CA GLU A 98 4.53 1.28 -2.94
C GLU A 98 3.10 1.03 -3.45
N PRO A 99 2.19 2.02 -3.29
CA PRO A 99 0.83 1.90 -3.79
C PRO A 99 0.78 1.55 -5.28
N CYS A 100 -0.10 0.63 -5.64
CA CYS A 100 -0.33 0.35 -7.05
C CYS A 100 -1.02 1.53 -7.75
N ILE A 101 -1.05 1.54 -9.08
CA ILE A 101 -1.70 2.60 -9.88
C ILE A 101 -3.14 2.91 -9.41
N MET A 102 -3.93 1.88 -9.09
CA MET A 102 -5.31 2.05 -8.57
C MET A 102 -5.32 2.81 -7.24
N CYS A 103 -4.52 2.35 -6.27
CA CYS A 103 -4.47 2.94 -4.93
C CYS A 103 -3.86 4.35 -4.98
N ALA A 104 -2.78 4.54 -5.74
CA ALA A 104 -2.16 5.84 -5.95
C ALA A 104 -3.15 6.86 -6.53
N MET A 105 -3.96 6.46 -7.51
CA MET A 105 -5.00 7.33 -8.08
C MET A 105 -6.12 7.63 -7.07
N ALA A 106 -6.57 6.64 -6.31
CA ALA A 106 -7.58 6.85 -5.26
C ALA A 106 -7.09 7.86 -4.21
N LEU A 107 -5.87 7.70 -3.69
CA LEU A 107 -5.27 8.62 -2.72
C LEU A 107 -5.10 10.03 -3.31
N SER A 108 -4.77 10.13 -4.60
CA SER A 108 -4.67 11.42 -5.29
C SER A 108 -6.03 12.11 -5.45
N ILE A 109 -7.08 11.37 -5.80
CA ILE A 109 -8.45 11.91 -5.93
C ILE A 109 -8.97 12.39 -4.57
N LEU A 110 -8.66 11.67 -3.50
CA LEU A 110 -9.03 12.05 -2.13
C LEU A 110 -8.24 13.27 -1.63
N GLY A 111 -7.10 13.61 -2.23
CA GLY A 111 -6.27 14.72 -1.80
C GLY A 111 -5.50 14.44 -0.50
N ILE A 112 -5.03 13.20 -0.33
CA ILE A 112 -4.15 12.79 0.78
C ILE A 112 -2.87 13.65 0.78
N ARG A 113 -2.38 14.02 1.96
CA ARG A 113 -1.25 14.94 2.09
C ARG A 113 0.08 14.32 1.69
N GLU A 114 0.49 13.26 2.39
CA GLU A 114 1.74 12.55 2.14
C GLU A 114 1.53 11.04 2.15
N VAL A 115 2.28 10.34 1.28
CA VAL A 115 2.34 8.87 1.29
C VAL A 115 3.78 8.43 1.48
N TYR A 116 4.02 7.73 2.58
CA TYR A 116 5.27 7.10 2.97
C TYR A 116 5.19 5.62 2.66
N TYR A 117 6.20 5.08 1.97
CA TYR A 117 6.24 3.66 1.68
C TYR A 117 7.61 3.02 1.88
N GLY A 118 7.59 1.72 2.20
CA GLY A 118 8.77 0.89 2.41
C GLY A 118 9.44 0.48 1.10
N CYS A 119 9.01 -0.65 0.52
CA CYS A 119 9.60 -1.16 -0.72
C CYS A 119 8.89 -0.64 -1.99
N ALA A 120 9.59 -0.72 -3.13
CA ALA A 120 9.01 -0.43 -4.44
C ALA A 120 8.02 -1.53 -4.88
N ASN A 121 7.14 -1.20 -5.84
CA ASN A 121 6.20 -2.12 -6.45
C ASN A 121 6.52 -2.29 -7.94
N ASP A 122 7.36 -3.28 -8.23
CA ASP A 122 7.93 -3.52 -9.55
C ASP A 122 6.93 -3.98 -10.62
N LYS A 123 5.71 -4.37 -10.21
CA LYS A 123 4.68 -4.88 -11.13
C LYS A 123 3.63 -3.83 -11.48
N PHE A 124 3.20 -3.05 -10.49
CA PHE A 124 2.05 -2.17 -10.62
C PHE A 124 2.21 -0.81 -9.93
N GLY A 125 3.42 -0.41 -9.54
CA GLY A 125 3.68 0.81 -8.76
C GLY A 125 3.21 2.09 -9.46
N GLY A 126 2.36 2.85 -8.77
CA GLY A 126 1.77 4.12 -9.24
C GLY A 126 2.53 5.37 -8.78
N CYS A 127 3.65 5.19 -8.10
CA CYS A 127 4.41 6.23 -7.40
C CYS A 127 5.83 6.41 -7.96
N GLY A 128 6.13 5.81 -9.11
CA GLY A 128 7.39 5.96 -9.83
C GLY A 128 7.95 4.67 -10.41
N SER A 129 7.55 3.49 -9.89
CA SER A 129 8.11 2.23 -10.41
C SER A 129 7.57 1.88 -11.81
N ILE A 130 6.27 2.08 -12.05
CA ILE A 130 5.66 1.89 -13.38
C ILE A 130 5.09 3.21 -13.91
N LEU A 131 4.26 3.89 -13.12
CA LEU A 131 3.71 5.21 -13.43
C LEU A 131 3.95 6.17 -12.27
N SER A 132 3.88 7.47 -12.55
CA SER A 132 3.99 8.55 -11.56
C SER A 132 2.70 9.34 -11.49
N ILE A 133 1.65 8.74 -10.91
CA ILE A 133 0.29 9.34 -10.83
C ILE A 133 0.31 10.68 -10.06
N HIS A 134 1.11 10.74 -9.01
CA HIS A 134 1.36 11.94 -8.21
C HIS A 134 2.03 13.09 -8.97
N SER A 135 2.72 12.81 -10.09
CA SER A 135 3.51 13.79 -10.85
C SER A 135 2.80 14.33 -12.10
N SER A 136 1.72 13.70 -12.57
CA SER A 136 0.94 14.23 -13.67
C SER A 136 0.16 15.46 -13.20
N GLY A 137 0.72 16.65 -13.44
CA GLY A 137 -0.05 17.88 -13.36
C GLY A 137 -1.25 17.75 -14.29
N SER A 138 -2.45 17.89 -13.74
CA SER A 138 -3.70 17.83 -14.48
C SER A 138 -3.68 18.88 -15.60
N GLU A 139 -3.42 18.46 -16.84
CA GLU A 139 -3.89 19.25 -17.99
C GLU A 139 -5.41 19.20 -17.96
N HIS A 140 -5.96 20.39 -17.78
CA HIS A 140 -7.33 20.70 -17.46
C HIS A 140 -8.28 20.15 -18.54
N LEU A 141 -9.08 19.10 -18.24
CA LEU A 141 -10.36 18.95 -18.93
C LEU A 141 -11.30 20.01 -18.34
N SER A 142 -11.49 21.09 -19.09
CA SER A 142 -12.35 22.20 -18.74
C SER A 142 -13.83 21.76 -18.73
N SER A 143 -14.41 21.57 -17.53
CA SER A 143 -15.78 21.98 -17.26
C SER A 143 -16.04 22.04 -15.75
N SER A 144 -16.31 23.28 -15.28
CA SER A 144 -17.00 23.67 -14.04
C SER A 144 -16.46 23.21 -12.67
N LYS A 145 -15.82 24.17 -11.98
CA LYS A 145 -15.70 24.34 -10.51
C LYS A 145 -15.33 23.09 -9.69
N ALA A 146 -14.05 22.74 -9.69
CA ALA A 146 -13.44 21.98 -8.60
C ALA A 146 -12.25 22.77 -8.05
N SER A 147 -12.13 22.82 -6.72
CA SER A 147 -10.99 23.35 -5.97
C SER A 147 -9.67 22.69 -6.41
N PRO A 148 -8.52 23.34 -6.23
CA PRO A 148 -7.25 22.79 -6.70
C PRO A 148 -6.97 21.44 -6.01
N THR A 149 -6.98 20.35 -6.79
CA THR A 149 -6.62 19.01 -6.31
C THR A 149 -5.13 19.03 -5.97
N SER A 150 -4.81 19.08 -4.69
CA SER A 150 -3.42 18.92 -4.24
C SER A 150 -3.03 17.46 -4.43
N SER A 151 -2.07 17.21 -5.32
CA SER A 151 -1.49 15.89 -5.51
C SER A 151 -0.80 15.44 -4.22
N ALA A 152 -1.03 14.19 -3.81
CA ALA A 152 -0.32 13.63 -2.66
C ALA A 152 1.20 13.71 -2.85
N ILE A 153 1.90 14.25 -1.86
CA ILE A 153 3.36 14.35 -1.88
C ILE A 153 3.93 12.99 -1.51
N LEU A 154 4.81 12.45 -2.35
CA LEU A 154 5.41 11.16 -2.11
C LEU A 154 6.72 11.25 -1.35
N VAL A 155 6.88 10.39 -0.35
CA VAL A 155 8.12 10.25 0.40
C VAL A 155 8.51 8.77 0.45
N LYS A 156 9.40 8.36 -0.46
CA LYS A 156 10.07 7.06 -0.32
C LYS A 156 11.02 7.13 0.86
N LEU A 157 10.91 6.19 1.81
CA LEU A 157 11.82 6.16 2.94
C LEU A 157 13.16 5.52 2.51
N PRO A 158 14.28 6.27 2.51
CA PRO A 158 15.57 5.70 2.21
C PRO A 158 16.01 4.83 3.40
N HIS A 159 16.52 3.63 3.14
CA HIS A 159 17.14 2.72 4.12
C HIS A 159 16.25 1.74 4.91
N LEU A 160 14.96 1.62 4.63
CA LEU A 160 14.13 0.56 5.23
C LEU A 160 14.20 -0.77 4.44
N ASN A 161 15.23 -1.59 4.69
CA ASN A 161 15.28 -2.99 4.24
C ASN A 161 14.51 -3.92 5.22
N TYR A 162 13.21 -3.73 5.43
CA TYR A 162 12.46 -4.36 6.55
C TYR A 162 12.06 -5.82 6.33
N PHE A 163 12.33 -6.36 5.14
CA PHE A 163 12.15 -7.78 4.86
C PHE A 163 13.06 -8.68 5.70
N THR A 164 14.16 -8.16 6.27
CA THR A 164 15.04 -8.94 7.16
C THR A 164 14.43 -9.28 8.52
N GLU A 165 13.49 -8.49 9.04
CA GLU A 165 12.92 -8.69 10.40
C GLU A 165 11.60 -9.49 10.42
N LEU A 166 10.97 -9.71 9.26
CA LEU A 166 9.79 -10.55 9.10
C LEU A 166 10.11 -12.04 8.94
N GLY A 167 11.40 -12.43 8.97
CA GLY A 167 11.84 -13.76 8.54
C GLY A 167 11.52 -14.07 7.07
N CYS A 168 11.14 -13.05 6.31
CA CYS A 168 10.66 -13.14 4.95
C CYS A 168 11.63 -12.35 4.07
N HIS A 169 12.72 -12.97 3.60
CA HIS A 169 13.51 -12.45 2.50
C HIS A 169 12.69 -12.55 1.19
N VAL A 170 11.59 -11.79 1.10
CA VAL A 170 10.77 -11.71 -0.11
C VAL A 170 11.39 -10.64 -1.00
N ILE A 171 12.43 -11.04 -1.72
CA ILE A 171 12.72 -10.43 -3.01
C ILE A 171 11.62 -10.94 -3.94
N CYS A 172 10.63 -10.10 -4.21
CA CYS A 172 9.69 -10.21 -5.33
C CYS A 172 9.19 -11.64 -5.62
N SER A 173 8.15 -12.10 -4.91
CA SER A 173 7.49 -13.35 -5.28
C SER A 173 6.86 -13.24 -6.68
N PHE A 174 7.41 -13.96 -7.64
CA PHE A 174 6.68 -14.32 -8.86
C PHE A 174 5.59 -15.31 -8.48
N ILE A 175 4.33 -14.86 -8.42
CA ILE A 175 3.20 -15.80 -8.47
C ILE A 175 3.04 -16.17 -9.94
N TYR A 176 3.62 -17.30 -10.35
CA TYR A 176 3.33 -17.90 -11.65
C TYR A 176 2.12 -18.82 -11.49
N VAL A 177 0.95 -18.37 -11.95
CA VAL A 177 -0.28 -19.18 -11.96
C VAL A 177 -0.32 -19.95 -13.27
N HIS A 178 0.05 -21.24 -13.25
CA HIS A 178 -0.23 -22.13 -14.38
C HIS A 178 -1.58 -22.82 -14.13
N SER A 179 -2.63 -22.38 -14.82
CA SER A 179 -3.89 -23.13 -14.86
C SER A 179 -3.69 -24.32 -15.79
N LEU A 180 -3.59 -25.52 -15.24
CA LEU A 180 -3.77 -26.76 -16.02
C LEU A 180 -5.28 -27.07 -16.03
N ASN A 181 -5.78 -27.64 -17.14
CA ASN A 181 -7.19 -28.00 -17.40
C ASN A 181 -7.84 -28.97 -16.36
N CYS A 182 -7.25 -29.16 -15.19
CA CYS A 182 -7.58 -30.14 -14.17
C CYS A 182 -8.04 -29.53 -12.83
N GLY A 183 -8.16 -28.19 -12.72
CA GLY A 183 -8.68 -27.52 -11.52
C GLY A 183 -7.72 -27.41 -10.32
N LEU A 184 -6.46 -27.82 -10.48
CA LEU A 184 -5.39 -27.68 -9.50
C LEU A 184 -4.65 -26.35 -9.70
N VAL A 185 -4.46 -25.59 -8.62
CA VAL A 185 -3.63 -24.38 -8.61
C VAL A 185 -2.33 -24.70 -7.88
N PHE A 186 -1.21 -24.51 -8.57
CA PHE A 186 0.12 -24.63 -8.00
C PHE A 186 0.71 -23.23 -7.80
N TYR A 187 1.21 -22.96 -6.62
CA TYR A 187 1.98 -21.76 -6.33
C TYR A 187 3.44 -22.14 -6.26
N LEU A 188 4.27 -21.55 -7.12
CA LEU A 188 5.71 -21.71 -7.06
C LEU A 188 6.30 -20.52 -6.33
N LEU A 189 6.76 -20.75 -5.10
CA LEU A 189 7.50 -19.74 -4.35
C LEU A 189 8.99 -19.92 -4.65
N ILE A 190 9.59 -18.95 -5.35
CA ILE A 190 11.03 -18.91 -5.58
C ILE A 190 11.61 -17.87 -4.63
N THR A 191 12.61 -18.27 -3.86
CA THR A 191 13.37 -17.37 -2.97
C THR A 191 14.83 -17.38 -3.40
N LEU A 192 15.45 -16.20 -3.39
CA LEU A 192 16.89 -16.03 -3.63
C LEU A 192 17.50 -15.42 -2.38
N ASP A 193 18.46 -16.12 -1.78
CA ASP A 193 19.24 -15.59 -0.67
C ASP A 193 20.33 -14.64 -1.20
N PRO A 194 20.32 -13.34 -0.85
CA PRO A 194 21.28 -12.36 -1.36
C PRO A 194 22.70 -12.53 -0.79
N PHE A 195 22.89 -13.33 0.27
CA PHE A 195 24.20 -13.57 0.89
C PHE A 195 24.84 -14.87 0.40
N THR A 196 24.05 -15.89 0.10
CA THR A 196 24.56 -17.19 -0.38
C THR A 196 24.37 -17.40 -1.88
N ASN A 197 23.59 -16.53 -2.53
CA ASN A 197 23.17 -16.67 -3.94
C ASN A 197 22.47 -18.01 -4.22
N GLN A 198 21.89 -18.62 -3.18
CA GLN A 198 21.23 -19.92 -3.25
C GLN A 198 19.74 -19.72 -3.60
N LEU A 199 19.29 -20.43 -4.63
CA LEU A 199 17.88 -20.49 -5.02
C LEU A 199 17.19 -21.60 -4.24
N SER A 200 16.07 -21.27 -3.60
CA SER A 200 15.17 -22.29 -3.04
C SER A 200 13.77 -22.13 -3.61
N MET A 201 13.15 -23.28 -3.94
CA MET A 201 11.91 -23.35 -4.69
C MET A 201 10.94 -24.25 -3.95
N VAL A 202 9.80 -23.68 -3.53
CA VAL A 202 8.74 -24.40 -2.82
C VAL A 202 7.51 -24.44 -3.71
N LEU A 203 7.11 -25.66 -4.09
CA LEU A 203 5.86 -25.89 -4.79
C LEU A 203 4.75 -26.08 -3.74
N ILE A 204 3.82 -25.14 -3.67
CA ILE A 204 2.64 -25.23 -2.81
C ILE A 204 1.47 -25.69 -3.69
N GLN A 205 0.98 -26.89 -3.43
CA GLN A 205 -0.20 -27.45 -4.08
C GLN A 205 -1.43 -27.12 -3.25
N ASP A 206 -2.36 -26.37 -3.82
CA ASP A 206 -3.67 -26.17 -3.21
C ASP A 206 -4.58 -27.34 -3.59
N ASN A 207 -4.73 -28.30 -2.68
CA ASN A 207 -5.67 -29.41 -2.83
C ASN A 207 -7.07 -28.92 -2.45
N LYS A 208 -7.80 -28.37 -3.42
CA LYS A 208 -9.25 -28.21 -3.28
C LYS A 208 -9.90 -29.57 -3.02
N LYS A 209 -10.56 -29.72 -1.87
CA LYS A 209 -11.68 -30.65 -1.70
C LYS A 209 -12.95 -30.00 -2.20
#